data_AF-A0A1V2I411-F1
#
_entry.id   AF-A0A1V2I411-F1
#
_cell.length_a   1.000
_cell.length_b   1.000
_cell.length_c   1.000
_cell.angle_alpha   90.00
_cell.angle_beta   90.00
_cell.angle_gamma   90.00
#
_symmetry.space_group_name_H-M   'P 1'
#
loop_
_entity.id
_entity.type
_entity.pdbx_description
1 polymer ?
#
loop_
_entity_poly.entity_id
_entity_poly.type
_entity_poly.pdbx_seq_one_letter_code
_entity_poly.pdbx_strand_id
1 'polypeptide(L)'
;MVYGDGLALLDDGPEKPVRIWSRLGRRPLLACGNSNGDIEMLTDAAEAPHGLALLVRHDDPERDGPAYDTSAERALDTAARRGWLTVSVRDDWARLFPEAVPAR
;
A
#
# COMPACT_ATOMS: atom_id res chain seq x y z
N MET A 1 26.59 25.94 -3.52
CA MET A 1 25.42 25.42 -2.79
C MET A 1 24.18 25.92 -3.51
N VAL A 2 23.54 25.06 -4.29
CA VAL A 2 22.27 25.34 -4.95
C VAL A 2 21.20 24.64 -4.11
N TYR A 3 20.36 25.41 -3.44
CA TYR A 3 19.12 24.91 -2.86
C TYR A 3 18.11 24.86 -4.01
N GLY A 4 17.79 23.65 -4.49
CA GLY A 4 16.68 23.42 -5.39
C GLY A 4 15.69 22.49 -4.70
N ASP A 5 14.54 23.02 -4.30
CA ASP A 5 13.20 22.41 -4.11
C ASP A 5 13.07 20.89 -3.78
N GLY A 6 14.01 20.33 -3.02
CA GLY A 6 14.03 18.91 -2.62
C GLY A 6 13.08 18.52 -1.49
N LEU A 7 12.04 19.32 -1.22
CA LEU A 7 10.98 19.03 -0.25
C LEU A 7 9.75 18.38 -0.90
N ALA A 8 9.90 17.87 -2.13
CA ALA A 8 8.96 16.90 -2.68
C ALA A 8 8.89 15.71 -1.71
N LEU A 9 7.78 15.63 -1.00
CA LEU A 9 7.30 14.54 -0.16
C LEU A 9 7.80 13.17 -0.66
N LEU A 10 8.93 12.70 -0.14
CA LEU A 10 9.28 11.29 -0.18
C LEU A 10 8.40 10.61 0.86
N ASP A 11 7.21 10.20 0.40
CA ASP A 11 6.29 9.34 1.12
C ASP A 11 6.38 7.95 0.50
N ASP A 12 7.60 7.40 0.48
CA ASP A 12 7.90 6.12 -0.14
C ASP A 12 8.98 5.35 0.62
N GLY A 13 8.81 4.03 0.69
CA GLY A 13 9.75 3.11 1.34
C GLY A 13 10.01 3.42 2.82
N PRO A 14 11.29 3.41 3.27
CA PRO A 14 11.66 3.47 4.69
C PRO A 14 11.32 4.79 5.39
N GLU A 15 10.97 5.84 4.65
CA GLU A 15 10.56 7.11 5.24
C GLU A 15 9.10 7.11 5.72
N LYS A 16 8.26 6.22 5.21
CA LYS A 16 6.83 6.14 5.58
C LYS A 16 6.61 5.92 7.09
N PRO A 17 7.23 4.91 7.75
CA PRO A 17 7.00 4.67 9.18
C PRO A 17 7.39 5.88 10.06
N VAL A 18 8.50 6.54 9.72
CA VAL A 18 8.99 7.74 10.43
C VAL A 18 7.99 8.89 10.29
N ARG A 19 7.43 9.08 9.09
CA ARG A 19 6.41 10.11 8.82
C ARG A 19 5.08 9.84 9.49
N ILE A 20 4.67 8.58 9.59
CA ILE A 20 3.45 8.19 10.31
C ILE A 20 3.62 8.50 11.80
N TRP A 21 4.72 8.07 12.41
CA TRP A 21 5.01 8.33 13.83
C TRP A 21 5.11 9.82 14.16
N SER A 22 5.78 10.60 13.32
CA SER A 22 5.93 12.06 13.55
C SER A 22 4.62 12.84 13.47
N ARG A 23 3.60 12.33 12.75
CA ARG A 23 2.27 12.97 12.65
C ARG A 23 1.24 12.43 13.62
N LEU A 24 1.23 11.12 13.84
CA LEU A 24 0.21 10.45 14.67
C LEU A 24 0.67 10.21 16.11
N GLY A 25 1.99 10.20 16.35
CA GLY A 25 2.59 9.89 17.65
C GLY A 25 2.38 8.44 18.11
N ARG A 26 1.89 7.56 17.22
CA ARG A 26 1.59 6.16 17.50
C ARG A 26 1.75 5.30 16.24
N ARG A 27 2.10 4.04 16.44
CA ARG A 27 2.12 2.99 15.41
C ARG A 27 0.69 2.64 14.96
N PRO A 28 0.42 2.45 13.65
CA PRO A 28 -0.89 2.02 13.16
C PRO A 28 -1.27 0.61 13.63
N LEU A 29 -2.56 0.39 13.87
CA LEU A 29 -3.12 -0.96 14.07
C LEU A 29 -3.48 -1.64 12.74
N LEU A 30 -3.70 -0.87 11.69
CA LEU A 30 -4.02 -1.33 10.35
C LEU A 30 -3.22 -0.51 9.35
N ALA A 31 -2.54 -1.18 8.42
CA ALA A 31 -1.99 -0.55 7.23
C ALA A 31 -2.40 -1.34 5.99
N CYS A 32 -2.71 -0.61 4.92
CA CYS A 32 -3.05 -1.15 3.61
C CYS A 32 -2.11 -0.54 2.58
N GLY A 33 -1.53 -1.35 1.72
CA GLY A 33 -0.65 -0.94 0.63
C GLY A 33 -0.85 -1.80 -0.61
N ASN A 34 -0.18 -1.46 -1.70
CA ASN A 34 -0.29 -2.19 -2.97
C ASN A 34 1.04 -2.27 -3.73
N SER A 35 2.12 -1.73 -3.17
CA SER A 35 3.41 -1.61 -3.87
C SER A 35 4.60 -1.98 -2.99
N ASN A 36 5.76 -2.15 -3.63
CA ASN A 36 7.07 -2.32 -2.98
C ASN A 36 7.41 -1.16 -2.03
N GLY A 37 6.88 0.03 -2.33
CA GLY A 37 7.02 1.23 -1.53
C GLY A 37 6.31 1.17 -0.17
N ASP A 38 5.38 0.23 0.01
CA ASP A 38 4.58 0.09 1.21
C ASP A 38 5.14 -0.94 2.20
N ILE A 39 6.19 -1.68 1.83
CA ILE A 39 6.74 -2.78 2.63
C ILE A 39 7.07 -2.34 4.06
N GLU A 40 7.69 -1.18 4.23
CA GLU A 40 8.11 -0.69 5.54
C GLU A 40 6.92 -0.23 6.40
N MET A 41 5.92 0.42 5.78
CA MET A 41 4.67 0.77 6.46
C MET A 41 3.89 -0.46 6.90
N LEU A 42 3.76 -1.46 6.02
CA LEU A 42 3.07 -2.72 6.31
C LEU A 42 3.81 -3.53 7.38
N THR A 43 5.15 -3.53 7.35
CA THR A 43 5.97 -4.15 8.39
C THR A 43 5.73 -3.50 9.75
N ASP A 44 5.78 -2.16 9.82
CA ASP A 44 5.57 -1.43 11.07
C ASP A 44 4.20 -1.75 11.68
N ALA A 45 3.13 -1.81 10.87
CA ALA A 45 1.80 -2.19 11.33
C ALA A 45 1.73 -3.67 11.78
N ALA A 46 2.29 -4.61 11.01
CA ALA A 46 2.25 -6.04 11.34
C ALA A 46 2.98 -6.40 12.65
N GLU A 47 3.96 -5.59 13.05
CA GLU A 47 4.68 -5.76 14.31
C GLU A 47 3.94 -5.18 15.53
N ALA A 48 2.82 -4.47 15.34
CA ALA A 48 1.99 -4.03 16.45
C ALA A 48 1.25 -5.22 17.08
N PRO A 49 1.00 -5.22 18.40
CA PRO A 49 0.06 -6.17 19.01
C PRO A 49 -1.31 -6.05 18.35
N HIS A 50 -1.82 -7.15 17.78
CA HIS A 50 -3.05 -7.19 16.98
C HIS A 50 -3.03 -6.32 15.72
N GLY A 51 -1.83 -6.02 15.20
CA GLY A 51 -1.66 -5.28 13.96
C GLY A 51 -2.06 -6.08 12.73
N LEU A 52 -2.66 -5.40 11.75
CA LEU A 52 -3.01 -5.97 10.45
C LEU A 52 -2.28 -5.24 9.32
N ALA A 53 -1.52 -6.01 8.55
CA ALA A 53 -0.97 -5.59 7.27
C ALA A 53 -1.78 -6.22 6.14
N LEU A 54 -2.33 -5.38 5.27
CA LEU A 54 -3.10 -5.77 4.10
C LEU A 54 -2.38 -5.31 2.82
N LEU A 55 -2.15 -6.24 1.90
CA LEU A 55 -1.61 -5.95 0.58
C LEU A 55 -2.69 -6.17 -0.48
N VAL A 56 -2.96 -5.17 -1.30
CA VAL A 56 -3.85 -5.31 -2.46
C VAL A 56 -3.02 -5.73 -3.67
N ARG A 57 -3.40 -6.87 -4.27
CA ARG A 57 -2.82 -7.40 -5.51
C ARG A 57 -3.72 -7.03 -6.68
N HIS A 58 -3.23 -6.16 -7.55
CA HIS A 58 -3.90 -5.73 -8.77
C HIS A 58 -3.72 -6.76 -9.90
N ASP A 59 -4.43 -7.89 -9.82
CA ASP A 59 -4.33 -8.99 -10.77
C ASP A 59 -5.52 -9.12 -11.73
N ASP A 60 -6.23 -8.01 -11.97
CA ASP A 60 -7.38 -7.93 -12.86
C ASP A 60 -7.18 -6.95 -14.02
N PRO A 61 -6.53 -7.38 -15.12
CA PRO A 61 -6.29 -6.50 -16.25
C PRO A 61 -7.56 -6.13 -17.04
N GLU A 62 -8.66 -6.86 -16.83
CA GLU A 62 -9.92 -6.62 -17.55
C GLU A 62 -10.71 -5.48 -16.93
N ARG A 63 -10.72 -5.38 -15.59
CA ARG A 63 -11.48 -4.37 -14.86
C ARG A 63 -10.62 -3.20 -14.38
N ASP A 64 -9.34 -3.39 -14.11
CA ASP A 64 -8.47 -2.36 -13.50
C ASP A 64 -7.49 -1.70 -14.49
N GLY A 65 -7.54 -2.09 -15.78
CA GLY A 65 -6.62 -1.62 -16.80
C GLY A 65 -5.30 -2.40 -16.85
N PRO A 66 -4.33 -2.00 -17.71
CA PRO A 66 -3.10 -2.76 -17.90
C PRO A 66 -2.32 -2.93 -16.58
N ALA A 67 -1.97 -4.19 -16.27
CA ALA A 67 -1.32 -4.56 -15.02
C ALA A 67 -0.04 -3.74 -14.75
N TYR A 68 0.08 -3.22 -13.52
CA TYR A 68 1.24 -2.47 -13.04
C TYR A 68 2.12 -3.32 -12.08
N ASP A 69 2.17 -4.62 -12.34
CA ASP A 69 2.79 -5.64 -11.46
C ASP A 69 4.25 -5.38 -11.12
N THR A 70 4.99 -4.68 -11.98
CA THR A 70 6.43 -4.38 -11.77
C THR A 70 6.70 -3.58 -10.49
N SER A 71 5.68 -2.92 -9.94
CA SER A 71 5.82 -2.12 -8.73
C SER A 71 5.59 -2.90 -7.42
N ALA A 72 5.15 -4.16 -7.44
CA ALA A 72 4.68 -4.89 -6.24
C ALA A 72 5.36 -6.25 -5.97
N GLU A 73 6.25 -6.72 -6.85
CA GLU A 73 6.88 -8.05 -6.76
C GLU A 73 7.50 -8.35 -5.38
N ARG A 74 8.27 -7.41 -4.81
CA ARG A 74 8.89 -7.57 -3.49
C ARG A 74 7.86 -7.51 -2.37
N ALA A 75 6.80 -6.73 -2.52
CA ALA A 75 5.72 -6.65 -1.55
C ALA A 75 4.94 -7.97 -1.49
N LEU A 76 4.63 -8.56 -2.64
CA LEU A 76 3.94 -9.86 -2.73
C LEU A 76 4.77 -10.99 -2.10
N ASP A 77 6.05 -11.05 -2.45
CA ASP A 77 7.00 -12.01 -1.87
C ASP A 77 7.18 -11.81 -0.35
N THR A 78 7.21 -10.56 0.11
CA THR A 78 7.26 -10.25 1.55
C THR A 78 5.96 -10.61 2.26
N ALA A 79 4.81 -10.33 1.67
CA ALA A 79 3.50 -10.70 2.21
C ALA A 79 3.39 -12.21 2.38
N ALA A 80 3.80 -12.99 1.37
CA ALA A 80 3.82 -14.44 1.43
C ALA A 80 4.73 -14.97 2.56
N ARG A 81 5.94 -14.41 2.70
CA ARG A 81 6.87 -14.81 3.78
C ARG A 81 6.40 -14.43 5.18
N ARG A 82 5.81 -13.24 5.34
CA ARG A 82 5.42 -12.68 6.63
C ARG A 82 3.98 -13.01 7.04
N GLY A 83 3.23 -13.67 6.16
CA GLY A 83 1.82 -14.01 6.41
C GLY A 83 0.89 -12.80 6.42
N TRP A 84 1.21 -11.76 5.65
CA TRP A 84 0.31 -10.61 5.51
C TRP A 84 -0.95 -11.00 4.73
N LEU A 85 -2.08 -10.36 5.05
CA LEU A 85 -3.31 -10.58 4.29
C LEU A 85 -3.12 -9.99 2.89
N THR A 86 -3.25 -10.82 1.87
CA THR A 86 -3.21 -10.36 0.47
C THR A 86 -4.59 -10.50 -0.13
N VAL A 87 -5.11 -9.42 -0.71
CA VAL A 87 -6.43 -9.35 -1.34
C VAL A 87 -6.26 -9.25 -2.85
N SER A 88 -6.84 -10.17 -3.60
CA SER A 88 -6.87 -10.16 -5.07
C SER A 88 -7.99 -9.27 -5.57
N VAL A 89 -7.66 -8.28 -6.41
CA VAL A 89 -8.68 -7.47 -7.09
C VAL A 89 -9.55 -8.36 -7.98
N ARG A 90 -8.98 -9.38 -8.63
CA ARG A 90 -9.74 -10.29 -9.49
C ARG A 90 -10.71 -11.14 -8.70
N ASP A 91 -10.22 -11.82 -7.67
CA ASP A 91 -10.94 -12.94 -7.05
C ASP A 91 -11.78 -12.49 -5.83
N ASP A 92 -11.40 -11.42 -5.14
CA ASP A 92 -12.05 -10.99 -3.90
C ASP A 92 -13.00 -9.79 -4.07
N TRP A 93 -12.85 -8.98 -5.14
CA TRP A 93 -13.66 -7.78 -5.31
C TRP A 93 -14.84 -8.00 -6.27
N ALA A 94 -16.05 -7.88 -5.72
CA ALA A 94 -17.28 -7.95 -6.51
C ALA A 94 -17.48 -6.73 -7.43
N ARG A 95 -16.91 -5.57 -7.07
CA ARG A 95 -17.05 -4.29 -7.80
C ARG A 95 -15.80 -3.43 -7.57
N LEU A 96 -15.22 -2.88 -8.65
CA LEU A 96 -14.05 -1.99 -8.58
C LEU A 96 -14.45 -0.51 -8.51
N PHE A 97 -15.29 -0.07 -9.44
CA PHE A 97 -15.70 1.34 -9.54
C PHE A 97 -17.09 1.57 -8.96
N PRO A 98 -17.34 2.74 -8.34
CA PRO A 98 -18.70 3.12 -7.96
C PRO A 98 -19.58 3.27 -9.21
N GLU A 99 -20.91 3.20 -9.02
CA GLU A 99 -21.85 3.54 -10.08
C GLU A 99 -21.59 4.98 -10.53
N ALA A 100 -21.61 5.19 -11.85
CA ALA A 100 -21.40 6.52 -12.41
C ALA A 100 -22.45 7.48 -11.83
N VAL A 101 -21.98 8.50 -11.11
CA VAL A 101 -22.86 9.58 -10.66
C VAL A 101 -23.29 10.33 -11.93
N PRO A 102 -24.59 10.36 -12.27
CA PRO A 102 -25.04 11.10 -13.45
C PRO A 102 -24.64 12.57 -13.30
N ALA A 103 -24.13 13.15 -14.39
CA ALA A 103 -23.76 14.56 -14.43
C ALA A 103 -24.96 15.42 -14.01
N ARG A 104 -24.73 16.35 -13.08
CA ARG A 104 -25.73 17.34 -12.65
C ARG A 104 -25.98 18.39 -13.72
#